data_AF-A0A2T2SLM6-F1
#
_entry.id   AF-A0A2T2SLM6-F1
#
_cell.length_a   1.000
_cell.length_b   1.000
_cell.length_c   1.000
_cell.angle_alpha   90.00
_cell.angle_beta   90.00
_cell.angle_gamma   90.00
#
_symmetry.space_group_name_H-M   'P 1'
#
loop_
_entity.id
_entity.type
_entity.pdbx_description
1 polymer ?
#
loop_
_entity_poly.entity_id
_entity_poly.type
_entity_poly.pdbx_seq_one_letter_code
_entity_poly.pdbx_strand_id
1 'polypeptide(L)'
;MIDPFPLHGALVQDDAVTFRVWAPAADQVALDLDDETVPLSPTDDGLFERTVDAAAPGTRYQIRLDDDGPFPDPASRYQPDGVHSPSAVVDPYAYEWDDDDWDGVAREDLVIYELHVGTFTERGSFEGVREQLSYLKDLGVTAIELMPVHDFPGERNWGYDPAAWFAPSRAYGRPE
;
A
#
# COMPACT_ATOMS: atom_id res chain seq x y z
N MET A 1 -12.02 23.07 -5.46
CA MET A 1 -10.56 23.28 -5.48
C MET A 1 -9.97 22.01 -6.05
N ILE A 2 -9.15 22.11 -7.10
CA ILE A 2 -8.39 20.95 -7.60
C ILE A 2 -7.25 20.74 -6.61
N ASP A 3 -7.11 19.52 -6.09
CA ASP A 3 -6.00 19.13 -5.23
C ASP A 3 -4.69 19.31 -6.02
N PRO A 4 -3.71 20.11 -5.54
CA PRO A 4 -2.45 20.31 -6.25
C PRO A 4 -1.62 19.02 -6.40
N PHE A 5 -1.94 17.95 -5.67
CA PHE A 5 -1.30 16.65 -5.77
C PHE A 5 -2.37 15.54 -5.80
N PRO A 6 -2.93 15.22 -6.97
CA PRO A 6 -3.92 14.16 -7.05
C PRO A 6 -3.33 12.85 -6.54
N LEU A 7 -4.05 12.19 -5.61
CA LEU A 7 -3.69 10.85 -5.14
C LEU A 7 -3.49 9.90 -6.33
N HIS A 8 -2.35 9.22 -6.37
CA HIS A 8 -2.02 8.24 -7.40
C HIS A 8 -2.48 6.81 -7.03
N GLY A 9 -2.42 5.93 -8.01
CA GLY A 9 -2.74 4.51 -7.90
C GLY A 9 -4.23 4.22 -8.09
N ALA A 10 -4.69 3.09 -7.56
CA ALA A 10 -6.09 2.66 -7.62
C ALA A 10 -6.91 3.19 -6.44
N LEU A 11 -7.92 4.01 -6.72
CA LEU A 11 -8.79 4.68 -5.74
C LEU A 11 -10.22 4.14 -5.83
N VAL A 12 -10.68 3.49 -4.77
CA VAL A 12 -12.06 2.99 -4.68
C VAL A 12 -13.01 4.17 -4.48
N GLN A 13 -14.06 4.27 -5.30
CA GLN A 13 -15.10 5.29 -5.25
C GLN A 13 -16.45 4.65 -5.57
N ASP A 14 -17.31 4.52 -4.55
CA ASP A 14 -18.61 3.86 -4.67
C ASP A 14 -18.47 2.44 -5.28
N ASP A 15 -19.09 2.20 -6.44
CA ASP A 15 -19.10 0.92 -7.16
C ASP A 15 -18.01 0.83 -8.25
N ALA A 16 -17.01 1.72 -8.25
CA ALA A 16 -15.96 1.76 -9.27
C ALA A 16 -14.57 2.07 -8.70
N VAL A 17 -13.54 1.89 -9.52
CA VAL A 17 -12.16 2.23 -9.17
C VAL A 17 -11.59 3.22 -10.17
N THR A 18 -11.10 4.35 -9.67
CA THR A 18 -10.37 5.36 -10.46
C THR A 18 -8.87 5.08 -10.36
N PHE A 19 -8.24 4.78 -11.49
CA PHE A 19 -6.80 4.56 -11.60
C PHE A 19 -6.12 5.84 -12.09
N ARG A 20 -5.04 6.24 -11.42
CA ARG A 20 -4.26 7.45 -11.73
C ARG A 20 -2.77 7.14 -11.79
N VAL A 21 -2.15 7.40 -12.95
CA VAL A 21 -0.74 7.13 -13.21
C VAL A 21 -0.07 8.38 -13.75
N TRP A 22 0.98 8.86 -13.08
CA TRP A 22 1.82 9.93 -13.62
C TRP A 22 2.94 9.33 -14.46
N ALA A 23 2.92 9.62 -15.76
CA ALA A 23 3.87 9.07 -16.73
C ALA A 23 4.12 10.10 -17.86
N PRO A 24 4.75 11.25 -17.56
CA PRO A 24 4.88 12.37 -18.50
C PRO A 24 5.74 12.07 -19.73
N ALA A 25 6.51 10.97 -19.70
CA ALA A 25 7.35 10.54 -20.81
C ALA A 25 6.68 9.49 -21.71
N ALA A 26 5.53 8.94 -21.31
CA ALA A 26 4.77 7.97 -22.11
C ALA A 26 3.79 8.70 -23.05
N ASP A 27 3.60 8.17 -24.25
CA ASP A 27 2.57 8.63 -25.17
C ASP A 27 1.22 7.97 -24.84
N GLN A 28 1.25 6.72 -24.36
CA GLN A 28 0.09 5.91 -24.02
C GLN A 28 0.30 5.17 -22.70
N VAL A 29 -0.76 5.09 -21.90
CA VAL A 29 -0.79 4.28 -20.67
C VAL A 29 -2.03 3.41 -20.71
N ALA A 30 -1.88 2.15 -20.32
CA ALA A 30 -3.00 1.22 -20.15
C ALA A 30 -2.84 0.42 -18.86
N LEU A 31 -3.95 -0.11 -18.35
CA LEU A 31 -3.94 -1.12 -17.31
C LEU A 31 -4.10 -2.49 -17.94
N ASP A 32 -3.30 -3.46 -17.52
CA ASP A 32 -3.63 -4.86 -17.67
C ASP A 32 -4.39 -5.29 -16.42
N LEU A 33 -5.69 -5.54 -16.58
CA LEU A 33 -6.53 -6.26 -15.62
C LEU A 33 -6.53 -7.74 -16.01
N ASP A 34 -6.95 -8.63 -15.09
CA ASP A 34 -6.85 -10.10 -15.29
C ASP A 34 -7.34 -10.60 -16.66
N ASP A 35 -8.43 -10.02 -17.19
CA ASP A 35 -9.06 -10.45 -18.45
C ASP A 35 -9.08 -9.38 -19.56
N GLU A 36 -8.59 -8.16 -19.30
CA GLU A 36 -8.67 -7.06 -20.27
C GLU A 36 -7.57 -6.03 -20.13
N THR A 37 -7.19 -5.42 -21.26
CA THR A 37 -6.32 -4.23 -21.28
C THR A 37 -7.17 -2.98 -21.45
N VAL A 38 -7.04 -2.04 -20.52
CA VAL A 38 -7.88 -0.86 -20.39
C VAL A 38 -7.03 0.40 -20.59
N PRO A 39 -7.14 1.12 -21.74
CA PRO A 39 -6.37 2.34 -21.95
C PRO A 39 -6.81 3.47 -21.01
N LEU A 40 -5.85 4.21 -20.45
CA LEU A 40 -6.10 5.41 -19.66
C LEU A 40 -6.13 6.65 -20.57
N SER A 41 -6.89 7.66 -20.16
CA SER A 41 -6.95 8.93 -20.89
C SER A 41 -5.89 9.88 -20.33
N PRO A 42 -5.07 10.52 -21.17
CA PRO A 42 -4.19 11.59 -20.71
C PRO A 42 -5.02 12.77 -20.22
N THR A 43 -4.51 13.42 -19.18
CA THR A 43 -5.03 14.66 -18.58
C THR A 43 -3.91 15.69 -18.53
N ASP A 44 -3.95 16.64 -17.58
CA ASP A 44 -2.93 17.67 -17.45
C ASP A 44 -1.63 17.11 -16.81
N ASP A 45 -0.50 17.79 -17.07
CA ASP A 45 0.80 17.56 -16.42
C ASP A 45 1.36 16.12 -16.48
N GLY A 46 1.01 15.36 -17.53
CA GLY A 46 1.51 14.00 -17.75
C GLY A 46 0.81 12.93 -16.91
N LEU A 47 -0.33 13.27 -16.32
CA LEU A 47 -1.20 12.34 -15.60
C LEU A 47 -2.13 11.61 -16.59
N PHE A 48 -2.30 10.33 -16.37
CA PHE A 48 -3.24 9.45 -17.05
C PHE A 48 -4.28 8.95 -16.05
N GLU A 49 -5.56 9.00 -16.43
CA GLU A 49 -6.67 8.62 -15.55
C GLU A 49 -7.71 7.77 -16.29
N ARG A 50 -8.31 6.82 -15.55
CA ARG A 50 -9.57 6.18 -15.95
C ARG A 50 -10.32 5.60 -14.76
N THR A 51 -11.63 5.79 -14.74
CA THR A 51 -12.56 5.06 -13.86
C THR A 51 -13.01 3.77 -14.55
N VAL A 52 -12.98 2.66 -13.81
CA VAL A 52 -13.34 1.32 -14.29
C VAL A 52 -14.39 0.73 -13.35
N ASP A 53 -15.62 0.59 -13.85
CA ASP A 53 -16.76 0.08 -13.08
C ASP A 53 -16.66 -1.43 -12.78
N ALA A 54 -15.90 -2.18 -13.59
CA ALA A 54 -15.70 -3.61 -13.38
C ALA A 54 -14.67 -3.93 -12.29
N ALA A 55 -13.86 -2.95 -11.87
CA ALA A 55 -12.84 -3.13 -10.86
C ALA A 55 -13.42 -2.92 -9.46
N ALA A 56 -12.93 -3.73 -8.52
CA ALA A 56 -13.34 -3.72 -7.12
C ALA A 56 -12.13 -4.06 -6.21
N PRO A 57 -12.22 -3.89 -4.88
CA PRO A 57 -11.17 -4.34 -3.96
C PRO A 57 -10.77 -5.81 -4.22
N GLY A 58 -9.46 -6.05 -4.29
CA GLY A 58 -8.88 -7.36 -4.67
C GLY A 58 -8.58 -7.52 -6.16
N THR A 59 -9.14 -6.69 -7.05
CA THR A 59 -8.82 -6.73 -8.49
C THR A 59 -7.32 -6.58 -8.70
N ARG A 60 -6.74 -7.48 -9.51
CA ARG A 60 -5.31 -7.46 -9.84
C ARG A 60 -5.10 -6.57 -11.06
N TYR A 61 -4.03 -5.78 -11.04
CA TYR A 61 -3.71 -4.90 -12.16
C TYR A 61 -2.20 -4.64 -12.31
N GLN A 62 -1.78 -4.34 -13.53
CA GLN A 62 -0.47 -3.81 -13.86
C GLN A 62 -0.59 -2.64 -14.84
N ILE A 63 0.48 -1.87 -14.99
CA ILE A 63 0.54 -0.70 -15.86
C ILE A 63 1.39 -1.02 -17.09
N ARG A 64 0.88 -0.72 -18.28
CA ARG A 64 1.65 -0.67 -19.54
C ARG A 64 1.94 0.77 -19.90
N LEU A 65 3.17 1.01 -20.36
CA LEU A 65 3.65 2.31 -20.83
C LEU A 65 4.08 2.13 -22.29
N ASP A 66 3.36 2.72 -23.23
CA ASP A 66 3.55 2.51 -24.66
C ASP A 66 3.57 1.01 -25.02
N ASP A 67 4.70 0.51 -25.54
CA ASP A 67 4.93 -0.89 -25.90
C ASP A 67 5.69 -1.68 -24.81
N ASP A 68 5.92 -1.10 -23.62
CA ASP A 68 6.71 -1.70 -22.54
C ASP A 68 5.85 -2.13 -21.34
N GLY A 69 6.41 -3.03 -20.52
CA GLY A 69 5.76 -3.65 -19.38
C GLY A 69 5.12 -5.02 -19.67
N PRO A 70 4.19 -5.49 -18.81
CA PRO A 70 3.49 -4.74 -17.77
C PRO A 70 4.31 -4.58 -16.48
N PHE A 71 4.13 -3.44 -15.80
CA PHE A 71 4.83 -3.05 -14.56
C PHE A 71 3.89 -3.03 -13.35
N PRO A 72 4.38 -3.29 -12.13
CA PRO A 72 3.64 -2.99 -10.91
C PRO A 72 3.34 -1.49 -10.80
N ASP A 73 2.29 -1.13 -10.05
CA ASP A 73 1.98 0.26 -9.75
C ASP A 73 2.96 0.85 -8.72
N PRO A 74 3.70 1.94 -9.03
CA PRO A 74 4.55 2.64 -8.07
C PRO A 74 3.78 3.18 -6.84
N ALA A 75 2.48 3.42 -6.99
CA ALA A 75 1.56 3.85 -5.94
C ALA A 75 0.65 2.69 -5.45
N SER A 76 1.08 1.43 -5.65
CA SER A 76 0.36 0.25 -5.17
C SER A 76 0.10 0.31 -3.67
N ARG A 77 -1.14 0.01 -3.26
CA ARG A 77 -1.53 -0.14 -1.85
C ARG A 77 -1.27 -1.55 -1.33
N TYR A 78 -1.07 -2.54 -2.21
CA TYR A 78 -0.73 -3.91 -1.82
C TYR A 78 -0.18 -4.73 -2.99
N GLN A 79 0.91 -5.47 -2.71
CA GLN A 79 1.60 -6.38 -3.64
C GLN A 79 1.48 -7.83 -3.16
N PRO A 80 0.35 -8.55 -3.36
CA PRO A 80 0.16 -9.87 -2.75
C PRO A 80 1.14 -10.93 -3.26
N ASP A 81 1.61 -10.81 -4.51
CA ASP A 81 2.54 -11.76 -5.14
C ASP A 81 3.96 -11.18 -5.29
N GLY A 82 4.24 -10.08 -4.59
CA GLY A 82 5.54 -9.42 -4.56
C GLY A 82 5.72 -8.24 -5.50
N VAL A 83 6.79 -7.49 -5.25
CA VAL A 83 6.97 -6.12 -5.77
C VAL A 83 7.10 -6.00 -7.28
N HIS A 84 7.30 -7.10 -8.01
CA HIS A 84 7.35 -7.13 -9.48
C HIS A 84 6.07 -7.68 -10.12
N SER A 85 5.15 -8.18 -9.30
CA SER A 85 3.93 -8.84 -9.71
C SER A 85 2.77 -7.83 -9.76
N PRO A 86 1.56 -8.23 -10.21
CA PRO A 86 0.41 -7.33 -10.22
C PRO A 86 0.13 -6.69 -8.86
N SER A 87 -0.32 -5.44 -8.90
CA SER A 87 -0.88 -4.71 -7.77
C SER A 87 -2.30 -5.15 -7.49
N ALA A 88 -2.75 -5.00 -6.24
CA ALA A 88 -4.13 -5.25 -5.86
C ALA A 88 -4.82 -3.95 -5.47
N VAL A 89 -6.07 -3.77 -5.93
CA VAL A 89 -6.93 -2.71 -5.42
C VAL A 89 -7.21 -2.98 -3.94
N VAL A 90 -7.05 -1.95 -3.10
CA VAL A 90 -7.35 -1.99 -1.67
C VAL A 90 -8.39 -0.92 -1.37
N ASP A 91 -9.45 -1.30 -0.65
CA ASP A 91 -10.38 -0.33 -0.07
C ASP A 91 -9.79 0.19 1.25
N PRO A 92 -9.42 1.47 1.35
CA PRO A 92 -8.85 2.03 2.57
C PRO A 92 -9.88 2.16 3.71
N TYR A 93 -11.17 2.02 3.43
CA TYR A 93 -12.26 2.15 4.41
C TYR A 93 -12.86 0.80 4.84
N ALA A 94 -12.31 -0.33 4.36
CA ALA A 94 -12.83 -1.65 4.69
C ALA A 94 -12.55 -2.07 6.16
N TYR A 95 -11.53 -1.49 6.80
CA TYR A 95 -11.23 -1.76 8.21
C TYR A 95 -12.10 -0.90 9.12
N GLU A 96 -12.88 -1.55 9.98
CA GLU A 96 -13.68 -0.89 11.02
C GLU A 96 -12.78 -0.58 12.22
N TRP A 97 -12.35 0.67 12.32
CA TRP A 97 -11.56 1.16 13.45
C TRP A 97 -12.43 1.24 14.73
N ASP A 98 -11.82 0.94 15.88
CA ASP A 98 -12.43 1.01 17.22
C ASP A 98 -11.56 1.85 18.18
N ASP A 99 -10.87 2.86 17.63
CA ASP A 99 -9.93 3.72 18.33
C ASP A 99 -10.36 5.20 18.32
N ASP A 100 -11.66 5.48 18.17
CA ASP A 100 -12.22 6.84 18.14
C ASP A 100 -11.85 7.71 19.36
N ASP A 101 -11.60 7.08 20.51
CA ASP A 101 -11.21 7.74 21.77
C ASP A 101 -9.67 7.85 21.96
N TRP A 102 -8.87 7.47 20.95
CA TRP A 102 -7.41 7.53 21.02
C TRP A 102 -6.85 8.88 20.53
N ASP A 103 -6.32 9.67 21.47
CA ASP A 103 -5.73 10.99 21.18
C ASP A 103 -4.20 10.99 20.97
N GLY A 104 -3.58 9.81 20.92
CA GLY A 104 -2.12 9.67 20.86
C GLY A 104 -1.41 9.79 22.21
N VAL A 105 -0.07 9.88 22.16
CA VAL A 105 0.80 10.01 23.34
C VAL A 105 1.56 11.34 23.26
N ALA A 106 1.56 12.11 24.35
CA ALA A 106 2.31 13.35 24.42
C ALA A 106 3.82 13.10 24.28
N ARG A 107 4.56 14.02 23.67
CA ARG A 107 5.98 13.83 23.34
C ARG A 107 6.83 13.57 24.59
N GLU A 108 6.55 14.28 25.68
CA GLU A 108 7.20 14.13 26.98
C GLU A 108 6.95 12.77 27.65
N ASP A 109 5.90 12.06 27.24
CA ASP A 109 5.51 10.74 27.77
C ASP A 109 5.98 9.58 26.87
N LEU A 110 6.71 9.87 25.78
CA LEU A 110 7.21 8.86 24.85
C LEU A 110 8.35 8.02 25.46
N VAL A 111 8.11 6.72 25.53
CA VAL A 111 9.07 5.66 25.79
C VAL A 111 8.95 4.69 24.62
N ILE A 112 9.91 4.82 23.69
CA ILE A 112 9.84 4.15 22.39
C ILE A 112 10.50 2.77 22.46
N TYR A 113 9.82 1.78 21.89
CA TYR A 113 10.38 0.45 21.63
C TYR A 113 10.46 0.23 20.12
N GLU A 114 11.68 0.24 19.57
CA GLU A 114 11.90 -0.10 18.17
C GLU A 114 11.78 -1.62 17.97
N LEU A 115 11.00 -2.05 16.98
CA LEU A 115 10.87 -3.47 16.64
C LEU A 115 10.86 -3.72 15.14
N HIS A 116 11.41 -4.88 14.78
CA HIS A 116 11.36 -5.43 13.44
C HIS A 116 10.27 -6.51 13.36
N VAL A 117 9.22 -6.27 12.58
CA VAL A 117 8.03 -7.14 12.50
C VAL A 117 8.41 -8.59 12.17
N GLY A 118 9.29 -8.78 11.19
CA GLY A 118 9.69 -10.11 10.71
C GLY A 118 10.53 -10.94 11.68
N THR A 119 10.99 -10.37 12.80
CA THR A 119 11.85 -11.10 13.78
C THR A 119 11.42 -10.94 15.23
N PHE A 120 10.48 -10.04 15.53
CA PHE A 120 10.01 -9.80 16.90
C PHE A 120 9.32 -11.03 17.51
N THR A 121 8.65 -11.84 16.68
CA THR A 121 8.06 -13.11 17.07
C THR A 121 8.43 -14.21 16.07
N GLU A 122 8.29 -15.48 16.46
CA GLU A 122 8.47 -16.62 15.54
C GLU A 122 7.54 -16.55 14.33
N ARG A 123 6.35 -15.96 14.48
CA ARG A 123 5.39 -15.77 13.38
C ARG A 123 5.87 -14.70 12.38
N GLY A 124 6.63 -13.70 12.82
CA GLY A 124 7.20 -12.68 11.94
C GLY A 124 6.17 -11.84 11.17
N SER A 125 5.03 -11.49 11.80
CA SER A 125 3.90 -10.80 11.17
C SER A 125 3.29 -9.72 12.08
N PHE A 126 2.46 -8.84 11.53
CA PHE A 126 1.68 -7.88 12.32
C PHE A 126 0.80 -8.57 13.36
N GLU A 127 0.19 -9.70 13.01
CA GLU A 127 -0.59 -10.50 13.98
C GLU A 127 0.29 -11.02 15.12
N GLY A 128 1.52 -11.46 14.82
CA GLY A 128 2.47 -11.85 15.85
C GLY A 128 2.84 -10.69 16.79
N VAL A 129 3.00 -9.48 16.25
CA VAL A 129 3.19 -8.26 17.07
C VAL A 129 1.95 -7.99 17.93
N ARG A 130 0.75 -8.09 17.35
CA ARG A 130 -0.54 -7.88 18.04
C ARG A 130 -0.69 -8.78 19.27
N GLU A 131 -0.33 -10.06 19.13
CA GLU A 131 -0.36 -11.04 20.23
C GLU A 131 0.55 -10.66 21.42
N GLN A 132 1.55 -9.78 21.21
CA GLN A 132 2.52 -9.35 22.24
C GLN A 132 2.26 -7.94 22.79
N LEU A 133 1.19 -7.25 22.38
CA LEU A 133 0.90 -5.89 22.85
C LEU A 133 0.70 -5.80 24.37
N SER A 134 0.12 -6.85 24.98
CA SER A 134 -0.02 -6.91 26.46
C SER A 134 1.34 -6.94 27.15
N TYR A 135 2.30 -7.69 26.62
CA TYR A 135 3.67 -7.72 27.14
C TYR A 135 4.35 -6.34 27.02
N LEU A 136 4.22 -5.67 25.88
CA LEU A 136 4.81 -4.34 25.67
C LEU A 136 4.20 -3.31 26.63
N LYS A 137 2.88 -3.37 26.83
CA LYS A 137 2.19 -2.53 27.81
C LYS A 137 2.70 -2.78 29.24
N ASP A 138 2.84 -4.05 29.65
CA ASP A 138 3.35 -4.41 30.98
C ASP A 138 4.82 -4.03 31.18
N LEU A 139 5.62 -4.06 30.10
CA LEU A 139 7.00 -3.56 30.08
C LEU A 139 7.06 -2.04 30.36
N GLY A 140 5.98 -1.31 30.06
CA GLY A 140 5.85 0.13 30.32
C GLY A 140 6.28 1.02 29.16
N VAL A 141 6.38 0.48 27.94
CA VAL A 141 6.62 1.30 26.74
C VAL A 141 5.33 1.99 26.33
N THR A 142 5.42 3.19 25.76
CA THR A 142 4.24 4.01 25.40
C THR A 142 4.11 4.21 23.91
N ALA A 143 5.15 3.92 23.13
CA ALA A 143 5.10 3.94 21.68
C ALA A 143 5.93 2.79 21.09
N ILE A 144 5.42 2.23 19.99
CA ILE A 144 6.13 1.24 19.18
C ILE A 144 6.67 1.98 17.95
N GLU A 145 7.97 1.88 17.71
CA GLU A 145 8.59 2.30 16.46
C GLU A 145 8.80 1.05 15.58
N LEU A 146 8.02 0.94 14.52
CA LEU A 146 8.24 -0.13 13.55
C LEU A 146 9.41 0.25 12.64
N MET A 147 10.38 -0.65 12.49
CA MET A 147 11.30 -0.61 11.34
C MET A 147 10.48 -0.61 10.03
N PRO A 148 11.03 -0.11 8.90
CA PRO A 148 10.24 0.14 7.70
C PRO A 148 9.41 -1.08 7.24
N VAL A 149 8.13 -0.83 6.97
CA VAL A 149 7.16 -1.89 6.63
C VAL A 149 6.75 -1.90 5.17
N HIS A 150 7.32 -1.03 4.33
CA HIS A 150 7.07 -1.00 2.89
C HIS A 150 7.44 -2.32 2.20
N ASP A 151 6.74 -2.72 1.14
CA ASP A 151 7.05 -3.99 0.48
C ASP A 151 8.39 -3.95 -0.28
N PHE A 152 9.06 -5.10 -0.26
CA PHE A 152 10.43 -5.28 -0.75
C PHE A 152 10.58 -6.60 -1.53
N PRO A 153 11.65 -6.76 -2.33
CA PRO A 153 11.98 -8.02 -2.96
C PRO A 153 12.32 -9.13 -1.94
N GLY A 154 11.78 -10.32 -2.14
CA GLY A 154 11.99 -11.47 -1.24
C GLY A 154 11.00 -11.51 -0.06
N GLU A 155 11.31 -12.32 0.96
CA GLU A 155 10.42 -12.60 2.10
C GLU A 155 10.98 -12.11 3.45
N ARG A 156 12.23 -11.63 3.48
CA ARG A 156 12.89 -11.12 4.68
C ARG A 156 13.80 -9.96 4.32
N ASN A 157 13.62 -8.83 4.97
CA ASN A 157 14.42 -7.62 4.78
C ASN A 157 14.26 -6.73 6.02
N TRP A 158 15.28 -5.95 6.38
CA TRP A 158 15.15 -4.92 7.43
C TRP A 158 14.22 -3.77 7.04
N GLY A 159 13.92 -3.60 5.75
CA GLY A 159 12.93 -2.66 5.22
C GLY A 159 13.52 -1.41 4.55
N TYR A 160 14.84 -1.19 4.61
CA TYR A 160 15.49 0.02 4.07
C TYR A 160 15.72 0.01 2.55
N ASP A 161 15.35 -1.06 1.85
CA ASP A 161 15.36 -1.18 0.39
C ASP A 161 13.93 -1.39 -0.17
N PRO A 162 13.01 -0.44 0.03
CA PRO A 162 11.63 -0.61 -0.40
C PRO A 162 11.50 -0.48 -1.91
N ALA A 163 10.63 -1.30 -2.48
CA ALA A 163 10.26 -1.23 -3.90
C ALA A 163 8.80 -0.78 -4.11
N ALA A 164 7.94 -0.91 -3.09
CA ALA A 164 6.57 -0.40 -3.10
C ALA A 164 6.29 0.45 -1.85
N TRP A 165 6.44 1.77 -1.99
CA TRP A 165 6.39 2.72 -0.86
C TRP A 165 5.02 2.85 -0.20
N PHE A 166 3.93 2.57 -0.92
CA PHE A 166 2.57 2.72 -0.42
C PHE A 166 1.92 1.39 0.02
N ALA A 167 2.66 0.28 -0.12
CA ALA A 167 2.18 -1.05 0.22
C ALA A 167 2.91 -1.55 1.47
N PRO A 168 2.20 -2.00 2.53
CA PRO A 168 2.83 -2.77 3.58
C PRO A 168 3.36 -4.09 3.00
N SER A 169 4.45 -4.61 3.56
CA SER A 169 5.07 -5.82 3.05
C SER A 169 4.15 -7.00 3.24
N ARG A 170 3.90 -7.71 2.14
CA ARG A 170 3.12 -8.95 2.11
C ARG A 170 3.70 -10.04 3.02
N ALA A 171 5.00 -9.97 3.33
CA ALA A 171 5.68 -10.89 4.23
C ALA A 171 5.19 -10.74 5.68
N TYR A 172 4.65 -9.58 6.05
CA TYR A 172 4.21 -9.26 7.40
C TYR A 172 2.69 -9.36 7.58
N GLY A 173 1.91 -9.26 6.50
CA GLY A 173 0.46 -9.36 6.54
C GLY A 173 -0.19 -8.69 5.34
N ARG A 174 -1.52 -8.61 5.39
CA ARG A 174 -2.33 -7.81 4.46
C ARG A 174 -2.55 -6.40 5.05
N PRO A 175 -3.10 -5.44 4.29
CA PRO A 175 -3.30 -4.08 4.78
C PRO A 175 -4.33 -3.93 5.90
N GLU A 176 -5.33 -4.82 5.99
CA GLU A 176 -6.27 -4.89 7.13
C GLU A 176 -5.64 -5.40 8.43
#